data_AF-T0QRP9-F1
#
_entry.id   AF-T0QRP9-F1
#
_cell.length_a   1.000
_cell.length_b   1.000
_cell.length_c   1.000
_cell.angle_alpha   90.00
_cell.angle_beta   90.00
_cell.angle_gamma   90.00
#
_symmetry.space_group_name_H-M   'P 1'
#
loop_
_entity.id
_entity.type
_entity.pdbx_description
1 polymer ?
#
loop_
_entity_poly.entity_id
_entity_poly.type
_entity_poly.pdbx_seq_one_letter_code
_entity_poly.pdbx_strand_id
1 'polypeptide(L)'
;MFGSSSSSSSFYPPSPAFGRPKSAAVTRVASMTSDAAARRWANDNGLAIMNVSWEDAARNKNSAYGPCISDMTLVVENTWMPVLRVPNFSDPIMSIPTSKIMVTVGNESPHNVPLTKISLHEYLDNIHKYTELERSLYAPAHDHQALVSTQACFLPIEEATGKAEFHVGLTNYQARENDPAVLVLVCTDTGTSAQVMTQRSATLFCNNKGSKHTFIAERLSTDRAKRGVATTGAMTEAEEARNYVMIIQIPLEQKPVSLRGDDGPW
;
A
#
# COMPACT_ATOMS: atom_id res chain seq x y z
N MET A 1 -8.00 -39.40 -14.98
CA MET A 1 -8.73 -38.64 -16.03
C MET A 1 -9.74 -37.74 -15.33
N PHE A 2 -9.35 -36.50 -15.05
CA PHE A 2 -10.20 -35.39 -14.60
C PHE A 2 -9.38 -34.16 -15.04
N GLY A 3 -9.77 -33.33 -16.01
CA GLY A 3 -11.08 -32.78 -16.29
C GLY A 3 -10.98 -31.29 -16.00
N SER A 4 -10.35 -30.52 -16.90
CA SER A 4 -10.20 -29.07 -16.75
C SER A 4 -11.55 -28.38 -17.00
N SER A 5 -11.97 -27.53 -16.07
CA SER A 5 -12.88 -26.45 -16.40
C SER A 5 -12.16 -25.13 -16.17
N SER A 6 -11.91 -24.44 -17.28
CA SER A 6 -11.66 -23.01 -17.32
C SER A 6 -12.91 -22.29 -16.81
N SER A 7 -12.76 -21.46 -15.79
CA SER A 7 -13.75 -20.44 -15.47
C SER A 7 -13.03 -19.10 -15.31
N SER A 8 -13.64 -18.10 -15.94
CA SER A 8 -13.14 -16.75 -16.16
C SER A 8 -12.71 -16.07 -14.86
N SER A 9 -11.46 -15.60 -14.85
CA SER A 9 -10.86 -14.79 -13.80
C SER A 9 -11.65 -13.49 -13.58
N SER A 10 -12.42 -13.44 -12.48
CA SER A 10 -12.95 -12.18 -11.96
C SER A 10 -11.84 -11.47 -11.18
N PHE A 11 -11.56 -10.24 -11.58
CA PHE A 11 -10.49 -9.33 -11.14
C PHE A 11 -10.68 -8.75 -9.72
N TYR A 12 -11.40 -9.45 -8.85
CA TYR A 12 -11.74 -8.98 -7.51
C TYR A 12 -10.88 -9.70 -6.45
N PRO A 13 -10.70 -9.12 -5.25
CA PRO A 13 -9.87 -9.69 -4.18
C PRO A 13 -10.23 -11.15 -3.91
N PRO A 14 -9.29 -11.93 -3.32
CA PRO A 14 -9.51 -13.34 -3.00
C PRO A 14 -10.90 -13.53 -2.40
N SER A 15 -11.63 -14.53 -2.93
CA SER A 15 -12.99 -14.84 -2.49
C SER A 15 -13.08 -14.75 -0.98
N PRO A 16 -14.10 -14.04 -0.44
CA PRO A 16 -14.25 -13.87 1.00
C PRO A 16 -14.19 -15.26 1.64
N ALA A 17 -13.38 -15.38 2.70
CA ALA A 17 -13.58 -16.45 3.66
C ALA A 17 -15.09 -16.47 3.96
N PHE A 18 -15.75 -17.57 3.62
CA PHE A 18 -17.20 -17.72 3.76
C PHE A 18 -17.66 -17.16 5.12
N GLY A 19 -18.56 -16.17 5.11
CA GLY A 19 -19.56 -16.05 6.19
C GLY A 19 -19.65 -14.78 7.04
N ARG A 20 -18.89 -13.70 6.83
CA ARG A 20 -19.18 -12.43 7.55
C ARG A 20 -19.83 -11.40 6.62
N PRO A 21 -21.08 -10.96 6.90
CA PRO A 21 -21.66 -9.82 6.20
C PRO A 21 -20.79 -8.59 6.41
N LYS A 22 -20.60 -7.79 5.36
CA LYS A 22 -19.94 -6.48 5.46
C LYS A 22 -20.74 -5.60 6.41
N SER A 23 -20.05 -4.89 7.29
CA SER A 23 -20.70 -3.91 8.16
C SER A 23 -21.36 -2.80 7.34
N ALA A 24 -22.37 -2.16 7.95
CA ALA A 24 -23.08 -1.06 7.31
C ALA A 24 -22.15 0.14 7.08
N ALA A 25 -21.21 0.41 7.99
CA ALA A 25 -20.22 1.47 7.79
C ALA A 25 -19.26 1.17 6.63
N VAL A 26 -18.73 -0.05 6.52
CA VAL A 26 -17.89 -0.46 5.38
C VAL A 26 -18.64 -0.26 4.07
N THR A 27 -19.90 -0.67 4.01
CA THR A 27 -20.74 -0.51 2.80
C THR A 27 -20.92 0.95 2.42
N ARG A 28 -21.26 1.81 3.39
CA ARG A 28 -21.45 3.26 3.15
C ARG A 28 -20.15 3.92 2.69
N VAL A 29 -19.05 3.68 3.38
CA VAL A 29 -17.75 4.27 3.02
C VAL A 29 -17.31 3.80 1.64
N ALA A 30 -17.38 2.50 1.34
CA ALA A 30 -17.04 1.98 0.01
C ALA A 30 -17.89 2.60 -1.13
N SER A 31 -19.16 2.92 -0.85
CA SER A 31 -20.07 3.52 -1.84
C SER A 31 -19.79 5.00 -2.14
N MET A 32 -18.89 5.67 -1.42
CA MET A 32 -18.54 7.07 -1.69
C MET A 32 -18.01 7.32 -3.11
N THR A 33 -17.47 6.30 -3.77
CA THR A 33 -16.97 6.40 -5.15
C THR A 33 -18.08 6.54 -6.19
N SER A 34 -19.31 6.18 -5.84
CA SER A 34 -20.51 6.33 -6.69
C SER A 34 -21.53 7.32 -6.10
N ASP A 35 -21.36 7.77 -4.86
CA ASP A 35 -22.22 8.78 -4.24
C ASP A 35 -22.05 10.16 -4.89
N ALA A 36 -23.14 10.69 -5.45
CA ALA A 36 -23.12 11.94 -6.20
C ALA A 36 -22.75 13.16 -5.32
N ALA A 37 -23.20 13.19 -4.06
CA ALA A 37 -22.93 14.31 -3.16
C ALA A 37 -21.48 14.30 -2.69
N ALA A 38 -20.97 13.13 -2.28
CA ALA A 38 -19.57 12.96 -1.85
C ALA A 38 -18.60 13.33 -2.98
N ARG A 39 -18.85 12.84 -4.20
CA ARG A 39 -18.05 13.19 -5.38
C ARG A 39 -18.12 14.68 -5.67
N ARG A 40 -19.30 15.30 -5.61
CA ARG A 40 -19.44 16.74 -5.83
C ARG A 40 -18.63 17.54 -4.80
N TRP A 41 -18.72 17.22 -3.51
CA TRP A 41 -17.97 17.90 -2.47
C TRP A 41 -16.45 17.75 -2.62
N ALA A 42 -15.97 16.58 -3.03
CA ALA A 42 -14.55 16.39 -3.35
C ALA A 42 -14.13 17.29 -4.53
N ASN A 43 -14.90 17.29 -5.62
CA ASN A 43 -14.61 18.08 -6.82
C ASN A 43 -14.65 19.60 -6.54
N ASP A 44 -15.56 20.07 -5.70
CA ASP A 44 -15.64 21.47 -5.26
C ASP A 44 -14.35 21.93 -4.56
N ASN A 45 -13.53 20.99 -4.07
CA ASN A 45 -12.22 21.23 -3.44
C ASN A 45 -11.03 20.81 -4.33
N GLY A 46 -11.25 20.53 -5.63
CA GLY A 46 -10.20 20.09 -6.54
C GLY A 46 -9.70 18.65 -6.30
N LEU A 47 -10.49 17.84 -5.61
CA LEU A 47 -10.20 16.45 -5.28
C LEU A 47 -11.20 15.50 -5.97
N ALA A 48 -10.86 14.22 -5.99
CA ALA A 48 -11.68 13.15 -6.51
C ALA A 48 -11.67 11.95 -5.54
N ILE A 49 -12.80 11.25 -5.49
CA ILE A 49 -12.94 10.01 -4.72
C ILE A 49 -12.84 8.85 -5.73
N MET A 50 -11.80 8.04 -5.57
CA MET A 50 -11.45 6.93 -6.46
C MET A 50 -11.53 5.59 -5.73
N ASN A 51 -11.73 4.49 -6.48
CA ASN A 51 -11.72 3.14 -5.91
C ASN A 51 -10.31 2.68 -5.52
N VAL A 52 -9.29 3.19 -6.22
CA VAL A 52 -7.89 2.83 -6.06
C VAL A 52 -7.03 4.07 -6.25
N SER A 53 -5.86 4.08 -5.63
CA SER A 53 -4.75 4.90 -6.05
C SER A 53 -3.97 4.20 -7.15
N TRP A 54 -3.68 4.94 -8.21
CA TRP A 54 -2.87 4.47 -9.31
C TRP A 54 -1.45 5.01 -9.14
N GLU A 55 -0.49 4.12 -8.89
CA GLU A 55 0.91 4.45 -8.65
C GLU A 55 1.81 3.90 -9.74
N ASP A 56 2.50 4.80 -10.45
CA ASP A 56 3.41 4.50 -11.54
C ASP A 56 4.87 4.63 -11.09
N ALA A 57 5.48 3.50 -10.72
CA ALA A 57 6.92 3.48 -10.42
C ALA A 57 7.79 3.53 -11.69
N ALA A 58 7.25 3.05 -12.82
CA ALA A 58 7.88 3.19 -14.13
C ALA A 58 6.84 3.17 -15.26
N ARG A 59 6.87 4.19 -16.12
CA ARG A 59 5.90 4.42 -17.21
C ARG A 59 6.62 4.79 -18.50
N ASN A 60 6.11 4.31 -19.63
CA ASN A 60 6.55 4.78 -20.94
C ASN A 60 6.11 6.24 -21.14
N LYS A 61 6.98 7.07 -21.71
CA LYS A 61 6.68 8.50 -21.94
C LYS A 61 5.36 8.66 -22.70
N ASN A 62 4.46 9.49 -22.17
CA ASN A 62 3.12 9.76 -22.72
C ASN A 62 2.18 8.53 -22.82
N SER A 63 2.36 7.52 -21.97
CA SER A 63 1.55 6.30 -21.98
C SER A 63 0.80 6.08 -20.65
N ALA A 64 -0.21 5.22 -20.67
CA ALA A 64 -0.77 4.61 -19.45
C ALA A 64 -0.17 3.23 -19.16
N TYR A 65 0.83 2.81 -19.96
CA TYR A 65 1.54 1.54 -19.82
C TYR A 65 2.99 1.78 -19.38
N GLY A 66 3.53 0.80 -18.68
CA GLY A 66 4.85 0.87 -18.08
C GLY A 66 5.28 -0.46 -17.50
N PRO A 67 6.58 -0.62 -17.19
CA PRO A 67 7.10 -1.86 -16.62
C PRO A 67 6.80 -2.01 -15.12
N CYS A 68 6.32 -0.98 -14.41
CA CYS A 68 5.95 -1.12 -13.00
C CYS A 68 4.80 -0.18 -12.64
N ILE A 69 3.58 -0.73 -12.63
CA ILE A 69 2.34 -0.02 -12.36
C ILE A 69 1.54 -0.79 -11.31
N SER A 70 1.00 -0.09 -10.32
CA SER A 70 0.16 -0.70 -9.29
C SER A 70 -1.10 0.09 -9.01
N ASP A 71 -2.20 -0.65 -8.81
CA ASP A 71 -3.38 -0.15 -8.13
C ASP A 71 -3.33 -0.55 -6.67
N MET A 72 -3.67 0.36 -5.76
CA MET A 72 -3.69 0.04 -4.34
C MET A 72 -4.72 0.85 -3.56
N THR A 73 -5.07 0.37 -2.38
CA THR A 73 -5.84 1.11 -1.36
C THR A 73 -5.81 0.34 -0.04
N LEU A 74 -6.45 0.88 1.00
CA LEU A 74 -6.68 0.15 2.24
C LEU A 74 -7.88 -0.79 2.09
N VAL A 75 -7.80 -1.97 2.69
CA VAL A 75 -8.83 -3.00 2.63
C VAL A 75 -9.36 -3.27 4.03
N VAL A 76 -10.68 -3.17 4.20
CA VAL A 76 -11.41 -3.46 5.45
C VAL A 76 -12.51 -4.48 5.14
N GLU A 77 -12.58 -5.57 5.90
CA GLU A 77 -13.57 -6.65 5.67
C GLU A 77 -13.61 -7.11 4.19
N ASN A 78 -12.42 -7.32 3.60
CA ASN A 78 -12.24 -7.68 2.17
C ASN A 78 -12.86 -6.67 1.18
N THR A 79 -13.06 -5.43 1.61
CA THR A 79 -13.61 -4.35 0.79
C THR A 79 -12.58 -3.26 0.62
N TRP A 80 -12.35 -2.88 -0.63
CA TRP A 80 -11.43 -1.82 -1.01
C TRP A 80 -12.02 -0.47 -0.62
N MET A 81 -11.30 0.29 0.20
CA MET A 81 -11.76 1.58 0.71
C MET A 81 -11.48 2.68 -0.32
N PRO A 82 -12.32 3.72 -0.39
CA PRO A 82 -12.13 4.82 -1.31
C PRO A 82 -10.89 5.64 -0.95
N VAL A 83 -10.24 6.17 -1.98
CA VAL A 83 -9.11 7.08 -1.88
C VAL A 83 -9.55 8.48 -2.31
N LEU A 84 -9.29 9.47 -1.47
CA LEU A 84 -9.39 10.90 -1.79
C LEU A 84 -8.02 11.41 -2.21
N ARG A 85 -7.93 11.87 -3.46
CA ARG A 85 -6.71 12.42 -4.07
C ARG A 85 -7.07 13.47 -5.10
N VAL A 86 -6.10 14.14 -5.70
CA VAL A 86 -6.38 15.00 -6.86
C VAL A 86 -6.77 14.15 -8.09
N PRO A 87 -7.45 14.72 -9.10
CA PRO A 87 -7.82 13.99 -10.30
C PRO A 87 -6.63 13.36 -11.01
N ASN A 88 -6.87 12.22 -11.68
CA ASN A 88 -5.84 11.52 -12.46
C ASN A 88 -5.07 12.50 -13.37
N PHE A 89 -3.76 12.28 -13.48
CA PHE A 89 -2.83 13.11 -14.27
C PHE A 89 -2.63 14.55 -13.74
N SER A 90 -3.20 14.90 -12.59
CA SER A 90 -3.02 16.20 -11.92
C SER A 90 -2.24 16.10 -10.62
N ASP A 91 -1.69 14.92 -10.31
CA ASP A 91 -0.98 14.64 -9.07
C ASP A 91 0.28 15.49 -8.94
N PRO A 92 0.41 16.28 -7.85
CA PRO A 92 1.68 16.93 -7.54
C PRO A 92 2.67 15.84 -7.13
N ILE A 93 3.52 15.44 -8.08
CA ILE A 93 4.59 14.49 -7.81
C ILE A 93 5.75 15.27 -7.18
N MET A 94 6.14 14.89 -5.97
CA MET A 94 7.34 15.40 -5.31
C MET A 94 8.50 14.44 -5.54
N SER A 95 9.71 14.98 -5.73
CA SER A 95 10.94 14.20 -5.68
C SER A 95 11.62 14.47 -4.34
N ILE A 96 11.82 13.42 -3.55
CA ILE A 96 12.41 13.51 -2.21
C ILE A 96 13.66 12.62 -2.16
N PRO A 97 14.80 13.13 -1.65
CA PRO A 97 15.98 12.30 -1.46
C PRO A 97 15.67 11.12 -0.54
N THR A 98 16.07 9.90 -0.93
CA THR A 98 15.82 8.70 -0.11
C THR A 98 16.54 8.72 1.24
N SER A 99 17.57 9.55 1.38
CA SER A 99 18.21 9.86 2.66
C SER A 99 17.34 10.69 3.63
N LYS A 100 16.25 11.30 3.14
CA LYS A 100 15.29 12.09 3.94
C LYS A 100 13.97 11.37 4.22
N ILE A 101 13.73 10.24 3.56
CA ILE A 101 12.56 9.40 3.79
C ILE A 101 12.92 8.45 4.93
N MET A 102 12.17 8.51 6.04
CA MET A 102 12.47 7.72 7.24
C MET A 102 11.58 6.49 7.32
N VAL A 103 12.17 5.34 7.63
CA VAL A 103 11.49 4.07 7.88
C VAL A 103 11.82 3.57 9.28
N THR A 104 10.93 2.78 9.87
CA THR A 104 11.07 2.29 11.24
C THR A 104 11.53 0.83 11.23
N VAL A 105 12.65 0.52 11.90
CA VAL A 105 13.21 -0.84 12.03
C VAL A 105 13.22 -1.28 13.48
N GLY A 106 13.54 -2.56 13.74
CA GLY A 106 13.50 -3.19 15.07
C GLY A 106 12.30 -4.13 15.27
N ASN A 107 11.44 -4.27 14.26
CA ASN A 107 10.27 -5.15 14.25
C ASN A 107 10.49 -6.47 13.48
N GLU A 108 11.70 -6.71 12.98
CA GLU A 108 12.05 -7.84 12.11
C GLU A 108 12.12 -9.19 12.85
N SER A 109 12.39 -9.20 14.16
CA SER A 109 12.63 -10.43 14.93
C SER A 109 11.83 -10.45 16.25
N PRO A 110 11.65 -11.63 16.88
CA PRO A 110 11.05 -11.75 18.21
C PRO A 110 11.89 -11.13 19.33
N HIS A 111 13.16 -10.78 19.04
CA HIS A 111 14.04 -10.15 20.02
C HIS A 111 13.56 -8.74 20.35
N ASN A 112 13.73 -8.35 21.61
CA ASN A 112 13.25 -7.07 22.12
C ASN A 112 14.24 -5.94 21.80
N VAL A 113 14.35 -5.60 20.51
CA VAL A 113 15.17 -4.50 20.02
C VAL A 113 14.34 -3.21 20.01
N PRO A 114 14.88 -2.06 20.45
CA PRO A 114 14.17 -0.78 20.36
C PRO A 114 13.87 -0.38 18.91
N LEU A 115 12.67 0.13 18.66
CA LEU A 115 12.33 0.70 17.36
C LEU A 115 13.20 1.93 17.08
N THR A 116 13.79 1.98 15.89
CA THR A 116 14.67 3.07 15.47
C THR A 116 14.28 3.55 14.07
N LYS A 117 14.37 4.86 13.84
CA LYS A 117 14.15 5.44 12.51
C LYS A 117 15.48 5.54 11.76
N ILE A 118 15.54 4.96 10.57
CA ILE A 118 16.66 5.07 9.63
C ILE A 118 16.17 5.60 8.29
N SER A 119 17.09 6.07 7.45
CA SER A 119 16.71 6.53 6.11
C SER A 119 16.36 5.35 5.20
N LEU A 120 15.51 5.58 4.18
CA LEU A 120 15.21 4.58 3.16
C LEU A 120 16.47 4.15 2.41
N HIS A 121 17.39 5.07 2.16
CA HIS A 121 18.71 4.75 1.61
C HIS A 121 19.43 3.72 2.49
N GLU A 122 19.60 4.01 3.78
CA GLU A 122 20.27 3.09 4.72
C GLU A 122 19.56 1.73 4.79
N TYR A 123 18.23 1.73 4.80
CA TYR A 123 17.43 0.52 4.79
C TYR A 123 17.70 -0.34 3.56
N LEU A 124 17.69 0.24 2.35
CA LEU A 124 17.92 -0.50 1.10
C LEU A 124 19.37 -0.99 0.98
N ASP A 125 20.32 -0.19 1.44
CA ASP A 125 21.73 -0.57 1.42
C ASP A 125 22.01 -1.74 2.39
N ASN A 126 21.27 -1.79 3.49
CA ASN A 126 21.42 -2.78 4.55
C ASN A 126 20.22 -3.75 4.65
N ILE A 127 19.49 -3.98 3.56
CA ILE A 127 18.20 -4.68 3.60
C ILE A 127 18.29 -6.12 4.14
N HIS A 128 19.47 -6.74 4.04
CA HIS A 128 19.79 -8.04 4.61
C HIS A 128 19.73 -8.11 6.15
N LYS A 129 19.76 -6.97 6.83
CA LYS A 129 19.58 -6.90 8.29
C LYS A 129 18.12 -6.99 8.70
N TYR A 130 17.19 -6.65 7.80
CA TYR A 130 15.77 -6.48 8.12
C TYR A 130 14.87 -7.49 7.40
N THR A 131 15.43 -8.25 6.45
CA THR A 131 14.71 -9.17 5.58
C THR A 131 15.57 -10.41 5.30
N GLU A 132 15.00 -11.40 4.61
CA GLU A 132 15.73 -12.59 4.14
C GLU A 132 16.55 -12.33 2.85
N LEU A 133 16.55 -11.11 2.32
CA LEU A 133 17.30 -10.77 1.11
C LEU A 133 18.79 -10.65 1.41
N GLU A 134 19.65 -11.24 0.59
CA GLU A 134 21.08 -11.36 0.93
C GLU A 134 21.93 -10.14 0.53
N ARG A 135 21.43 -9.28 -0.37
CA ARG A 135 22.22 -8.21 -0.98
C ARG A 135 21.52 -6.87 -0.87
N SER A 136 22.32 -5.80 -0.89
CA SER A 136 21.82 -4.43 -1.06
C SER A 136 20.92 -4.35 -2.29
N LEU A 137 19.80 -3.63 -2.15
CA LEU A 137 18.92 -3.26 -3.25
C LEU A 137 19.05 -1.78 -3.62
N TYR A 138 20.06 -1.08 -3.08
CA TYR A 138 20.28 0.32 -3.39
C TYR A 138 21.19 0.47 -4.61
N ALA A 139 20.68 1.10 -5.67
CA ALA A 139 21.43 1.51 -6.84
C ALA A 139 21.66 3.03 -6.80
N PRO A 140 22.87 3.54 -6.45
CA PRO A 140 23.11 4.97 -6.25
C PRO A 140 22.71 5.87 -7.44
N ALA A 141 22.84 5.36 -8.66
CA ALA A 141 22.47 6.08 -9.88
C ALA A 141 20.95 6.29 -10.04
N HIS A 142 20.13 5.47 -9.40
CA HIS A 142 18.68 5.42 -9.60
C HIS A 142 17.88 5.73 -8.33
N ASP A 143 18.36 5.28 -7.18
CA ASP A 143 17.59 5.24 -5.93
C ASP A 143 17.90 6.38 -4.97
N HIS A 144 18.66 7.40 -5.40
CA HIS A 144 18.96 8.57 -4.58
C HIS A 144 17.76 9.51 -4.39
N GLN A 145 16.70 9.36 -5.20
CA GLN A 145 15.43 10.08 -5.10
C GLN A 145 14.27 9.11 -5.17
N ALA A 146 13.17 9.41 -4.48
CA ALA A 146 11.89 8.76 -4.66
C ALA A 146 10.83 9.76 -5.13
N LEU A 147 9.92 9.29 -5.98
CA LEU A 147 8.70 10.02 -6.30
C LEU A 147 7.66 9.75 -5.22
N VAL A 148 7.06 10.82 -4.71
CA VAL A 148 6.13 10.77 -3.58
C VAL A 148 4.82 11.44 -3.94
N SER A 149 3.72 10.73 -3.67
CA SER A 149 2.35 11.19 -3.81
C SER A 149 1.64 11.11 -2.45
N THR A 150 0.82 12.09 -2.11
CA THR A 150 0.05 12.13 -0.85
C THR A 150 -1.41 11.91 -1.12
N GLN A 151 -2.03 11.00 -0.38
CA GLN A 151 -3.41 10.58 -0.60
C GLN A 151 -4.07 10.25 0.74
N ALA A 152 -5.39 10.35 0.81
CA ALA A 152 -6.15 10.00 2.00
C ALA A 152 -7.08 8.83 1.71
N CYS A 153 -7.25 7.92 2.66
CA CYS A 153 -8.19 6.80 2.56
C CYS A 153 -9.18 6.87 3.74
N PHE A 154 -10.44 6.55 3.48
CA PHE A 154 -11.46 6.56 4.51
C PHE A 154 -11.55 5.21 5.20
N LEU A 155 -11.32 5.17 6.52
CA LEU A 155 -11.49 3.96 7.33
C LEU A 155 -12.82 4.01 8.12
N PRO A 156 -13.69 2.99 7.99
CA PRO A 156 -14.96 2.93 8.70
C PRO A 156 -14.75 2.47 10.15
N ILE A 157 -14.67 3.41 11.08
CA ILE A 157 -14.64 3.11 12.53
C ILE A 157 -16.05 3.24 13.11
N GLU A 158 -16.71 2.11 13.34
CA GLU A 158 -18.02 2.05 13.99
C GLU A 158 -17.90 2.36 15.49
N GLU A 159 -18.88 3.06 16.06
CA GLU A 159 -18.91 3.38 17.50
C GLU A 159 -18.93 2.11 18.36
N ALA A 160 -19.66 1.08 17.92
CA ALA A 160 -19.79 -0.18 18.63
C ALA A 160 -18.46 -0.93 18.79
N THR A 161 -17.56 -0.86 17.79
CA THR A 161 -16.25 -1.52 17.85
C THR A 161 -15.15 -0.59 18.35
N GLY A 162 -15.28 0.72 18.08
CA GLY A 162 -14.27 1.73 18.37
C GLY A 162 -12.98 1.61 17.55
N LYS A 163 -12.89 0.61 16.65
CA LYS A 163 -11.70 0.31 15.84
C LYS A 163 -12.06 -0.24 14.45
N ALA A 164 -11.14 -0.10 13.52
CA ALA A 164 -11.16 -0.74 12.20
C ALA A 164 -9.88 -1.55 11.99
N GLU A 165 -10.04 -2.81 11.61
CA GLU A 165 -8.93 -3.68 11.19
C GLU A 165 -8.75 -3.56 9.68
N PHE A 166 -7.53 -3.26 9.23
CA PHE A 166 -7.27 -2.97 7.82
C PHE A 166 -5.93 -3.54 7.33
N HIS A 167 -5.81 -3.62 6.00
CA HIS A 167 -4.62 -4.02 5.28
C HIS A 167 -4.37 -3.09 4.10
N VAL A 168 -3.23 -3.25 3.43
CA VAL A 168 -3.01 -2.64 2.11
C VAL A 168 -3.32 -3.69 1.06
N GLY A 169 -4.30 -3.42 0.20
CA GLY A 169 -4.54 -4.20 -1.01
C GLY A 169 -3.70 -3.62 -2.13
N LEU A 170 -2.96 -4.47 -2.85
CA LEU A 170 -2.11 -4.05 -3.96
C LEU A 170 -2.30 -5.00 -5.14
N THR A 171 -2.48 -4.43 -6.32
CA THR A 171 -2.44 -5.13 -7.61
C THR A 171 -1.35 -4.53 -8.47
N ASN A 172 -0.27 -5.26 -8.70
CA ASN A 172 0.79 -4.87 -9.64
C ASN A 172 0.59 -5.59 -10.97
N TYR A 173 0.56 -4.83 -12.07
CA TYR A 173 0.21 -5.35 -13.39
C TYR A 173 1.28 -6.26 -14.01
N GLN A 174 2.52 -6.19 -13.51
CA GLN A 174 3.67 -6.89 -14.08
C GLN A 174 4.16 -8.07 -13.21
N ALA A 175 3.80 -8.10 -11.92
CA ALA A 175 4.20 -9.15 -10.98
C ALA A 175 3.67 -10.55 -11.35
N ARG A 176 4.56 -11.55 -11.35
CA ARG A 176 4.27 -12.97 -11.67
C ARG A 176 5.04 -13.90 -10.74
N GLU A 177 4.58 -15.15 -10.59
CA GLU A 177 5.11 -16.14 -9.63
C GLU A 177 6.61 -16.35 -9.72
N ASN A 178 7.11 -16.51 -10.94
CA ASN A 178 8.52 -16.79 -11.19
C ASN A 178 9.27 -15.58 -11.77
N ASP A 179 8.68 -14.38 -11.67
CA ASP A 179 9.18 -13.15 -12.27
C ASP A 179 8.58 -11.91 -11.55
N PRO A 180 8.94 -11.67 -10.28
CA PRO A 180 8.38 -10.58 -9.49
C PRO A 180 8.80 -9.21 -10.06
N ALA A 181 7.88 -8.24 -10.05
CA ALA A 181 8.13 -6.92 -10.63
C ALA A 181 8.46 -5.85 -9.60
N VAL A 182 8.13 -6.09 -8.33
CA VAL A 182 8.18 -5.05 -7.30
C VAL A 182 8.39 -5.67 -5.92
N LEU A 183 9.29 -5.05 -5.15
CA LEU A 183 9.35 -5.18 -3.70
C LEU A 183 8.54 -4.04 -3.10
N VAL A 184 7.67 -4.36 -2.14
CA VAL A 184 6.82 -3.39 -1.48
C VAL A 184 7.20 -3.30 -0.01
N LEU A 185 7.47 -2.08 0.46
CA LEU A 185 7.61 -1.78 1.88
C LEU A 185 6.33 -1.14 2.39
N VAL A 186 5.77 -1.67 3.47
CA VAL A 186 4.70 -1.04 4.24
C VAL A 186 5.31 -0.49 5.52
N CYS A 187 5.38 0.82 5.64
CA CYS A 187 6.08 1.52 6.73
C CYS A 187 5.09 2.29 7.60
N THR A 188 5.19 2.10 8.91
CA THR A 188 4.47 2.85 9.95
C THR A 188 5.44 3.30 11.03
N ASP A 189 4.96 4.06 12.01
CA ASP A 189 5.74 4.40 13.21
C ASP A 189 6.05 3.18 14.10
N THR A 190 5.32 2.08 13.91
CA THR A 190 5.48 0.81 14.64
C THR A 190 6.41 -0.20 13.96
N GLY A 191 6.84 0.06 12.73
CA GLY A 191 7.78 -0.81 12.01
C GLY A 191 7.65 -0.77 10.49
N THR A 192 8.52 -1.52 9.83
CA THR A 192 8.53 -1.68 8.38
C THR A 192 8.41 -3.15 8.01
N SER A 193 7.65 -3.41 6.94
CA SER A 193 7.36 -4.76 6.45
C SER A 193 7.70 -4.84 4.97
N ALA A 194 8.51 -5.81 4.57
CA ALA A 194 8.95 -5.99 3.20
C ALA A 194 8.30 -7.22 2.56
N GLN A 195 7.70 -7.08 1.37
CA GLN A 195 7.04 -8.16 0.65
C GLN A 195 7.36 -8.08 -0.85
N VAL A 196 7.94 -9.15 -1.39
CA VAL A 196 8.13 -9.31 -2.84
C VAL A 196 6.82 -9.75 -3.46
N MET A 197 6.33 -9.02 -4.47
CA MET A 197 5.11 -9.36 -5.19
C MET A 197 5.39 -10.49 -6.19
N THR A 198 5.13 -11.73 -5.79
CA THR A 198 5.18 -12.92 -6.65
C THR A 198 3.83 -13.22 -7.31
N GLN A 199 2.83 -12.38 -7.12
CA GLN A 199 1.52 -12.54 -7.76
C GLN A 199 0.99 -11.18 -8.14
N ARG A 200 0.05 -11.16 -9.07
CA ARG A 200 -0.53 -9.91 -9.56
C ARG A 200 -1.18 -9.11 -8.42
N SER A 201 -1.87 -9.78 -7.51
CA SER A 201 -2.59 -9.13 -6.42
C SER A 201 -2.22 -9.74 -5.06
N ALA A 202 -2.03 -8.90 -4.05
CA ALA A 202 -1.72 -9.32 -2.70
C ALA A 202 -2.40 -8.43 -1.67
N THR A 203 -2.69 -9.02 -0.51
CA THR A 203 -2.96 -8.27 0.72
C THR A 203 -1.64 -8.18 1.48
N LEU A 204 -1.19 -6.96 1.78
CA LEU A 204 0.04 -6.70 2.49
C LEU A 204 -0.26 -6.49 3.98
N PHE A 205 0.54 -7.15 4.81
CA PHE A 205 0.40 -7.17 6.26
C PHE A 205 1.56 -6.45 6.95
N CYS A 206 1.37 -6.05 8.20
CA CYS A 206 2.50 -5.63 9.02
C CYS A 206 3.26 -6.82 9.59
N ASN A 207 4.58 -6.65 9.69
CA ASN A 207 5.46 -7.52 10.43
C ASN A 207 5.47 -7.08 11.89
N ASN A 208 4.91 -7.93 12.75
CA ASN A 208 5.01 -7.80 14.20
C ASN A 208 5.98 -8.86 14.71
N LYS A 209 7.27 -8.51 14.79
CA LYS A 209 8.31 -9.35 15.40
C LYS A 209 8.45 -10.72 14.73
N GLY A 210 8.46 -10.73 13.40
CA GLY A 210 8.53 -11.93 12.56
C GLY A 210 7.17 -12.58 12.28
N SER A 211 6.08 -12.06 12.85
CA SER A 211 4.72 -12.57 12.65
C SER A 211 3.86 -11.62 11.84
N LYS A 212 3.07 -12.18 10.93
CA LYS A 212 2.09 -11.45 10.12
C LYS A 212 0.94 -10.91 11.01
N HIS A 213 0.64 -9.62 10.87
CA HIS A 213 -0.40 -8.95 11.66
C HIS A 213 -1.26 -7.97 10.82
N THR A 214 -2.44 -7.65 11.34
CA THR A 214 -3.39 -6.70 10.76
C THR A 214 -3.17 -5.31 11.35
N PHE A 215 -3.34 -4.25 10.54
CA PHE A 215 -3.30 -2.90 11.09
C PHE A 215 -4.60 -2.59 11.84
N ILE A 216 -4.49 -1.79 12.89
CA ILE A 216 -5.65 -1.36 13.68
C ILE A 216 -5.68 0.16 13.66
N ALA A 217 -6.78 0.73 13.19
CA ALA A 217 -7.08 2.13 13.32
C ALA A 217 -8.09 2.34 14.45
N GLU A 218 -7.89 3.39 15.24
CA GLU A 218 -8.85 3.89 16.21
C GLU A 218 -8.99 5.40 16.10
N ARG A 219 -10.07 5.95 16.66
CA ARG A 219 -10.25 7.42 16.66
C ARG A 219 -9.19 8.04 17.56
N LEU A 220 -8.58 9.14 17.09
CA LEU A 220 -7.59 9.89 17.87
C LEU A 220 -8.14 10.32 19.25
N SER A 221 -9.42 10.70 19.33
CA SER A 221 -10.08 11.03 20.60
C SER A 221 -10.08 9.86 21.59
N THR A 222 -10.24 8.62 21.08
CA THR A 222 -10.23 7.39 21.88
C THR A 222 -8.82 7.07 22.36
N ASP A 223 -7.81 7.16 21.50
CA ASP A 223 -6.39 7.01 21.88
C ASP A 223 -5.98 8.04 22.95
N ARG A 224 -6.34 9.31 22.75
CA ARG A 224 -6.05 10.40 23.70
C ARG A 224 -6.70 10.17 25.06
N ALA A 225 -7.96 9.72 25.08
CA ALA A 225 -8.65 9.36 26.31
C ALA A 225 -7.94 8.23 27.06
N LYS A 226 -7.48 7.17 26.35
CA LYS A 226 -6.71 6.06 26.94
C LYS A 226 -5.39 6.51 27.55
N ARG A 227 -4.71 7.49 26.93
CA ARG A 227 -3.47 8.09 27.42
C ARG A 227 -3.67 9.14 28.52
N GLY A 228 -4.91 9.48 28.86
CA GLY A 228 -5.23 10.50 29.87
C GLY A 228 -4.86 11.93 29.45
N VAL A 229 -4.86 12.23 28.15
CA VAL A 229 -4.58 13.57 27.60
C VAL A 229 -5.85 14.21 27.01
N ALA A 230 -5.80 15.51 26.74
CA ALA A 230 -6.93 16.24 26.15
C ALA A 230 -7.37 15.60 24.82
N THR A 231 -8.67 15.36 24.63
CA THR A 231 -9.22 14.63 23.48
C THR A 231 -9.41 15.50 22.23
N THR A 232 -9.34 16.84 22.39
CA THR A 232 -9.48 17.83 21.32
C THR A 232 -8.19 18.65 21.16
N GLY A 233 -8.06 19.36 20.04
CA GLY A 233 -6.88 20.16 19.71
C GLY A 233 -6.01 19.54 18.61
N ALA A 234 -5.03 20.30 18.14
CA ALA A 234 -4.10 19.91 17.07
C ALA A 234 -3.35 18.61 17.41
N MET A 235 -2.97 17.85 16.39
CA MET A 235 -2.17 16.64 16.57
C MET A 235 -0.75 17.02 17.01
N THR A 236 -0.14 16.20 17.86
CA THR A 236 1.32 16.23 18.06
C THR A 236 2.03 15.55 16.89
N GLU A 237 3.32 15.82 16.69
CA GLU A 237 4.12 15.15 15.64
C GLU A 237 4.05 13.62 15.73
N ALA A 238 3.98 13.06 16.95
CA ALA A 238 3.84 11.63 17.17
C ALA A 238 2.44 11.10 16.81
N GLU A 239 1.39 11.92 16.99
CA GLU A 239 0.04 11.58 16.55
C GLU A 239 -0.10 11.68 15.03
N GLU A 240 0.52 12.68 14.41
CA GLU A 240 0.59 12.79 12.94
C GLU A 240 1.31 11.59 12.34
N ALA A 241 2.49 11.22 12.88
CA ALA A 241 3.25 10.06 12.40
C ALA A 241 2.45 8.75 12.46
N ARG A 242 1.61 8.55 13.50
CA ARG A 242 0.72 7.39 13.65
C ARG A 242 -0.43 7.35 12.65
N ASN A 243 -0.75 8.49 12.01
CA ASN A 243 -1.81 8.58 11.01
C ASN A 243 -1.34 8.31 9.57
N TYR A 244 -0.04 8.04 9.38
CA TYR A 244 0.51 7.71 8.06
C TYR A 244 0.83 6.23 7.93
N VAL A 245 0.45 5.67 6.77
CA VAL A 245 1.02 4.43 6.27
C VAL A 245 1.73 4.77 4.97
N MET A 246 3.05 4.64 4.96
CA MET A 246 3.86 4.91 3.78
C MET A 246 4.09 3.61 3.03
N ILE A 247 3.66 3.57 1.76
CA ILE A 247 3.90 2.44 0.87
C ILE A 247 4.98 2.80 -0.12
N ILE A 248 6.08 2.04 -0.09
CA ILE A 248 7.23 2.26 -0.97
C ILE A 248 7.28 1.09 -1.94
N GLN A 249 7.31 1.39 -3.23
CA GLN A 249 7.44 0.41 -4.29
C GLN A 249 8.84 0.52 -4.89
N ILE A 250 9.61 -0.56 -4.82
CA ILE A 250 10.94 -0.69 -5.41
C ILE A 250 10.81 -1.61 -6.62
N PRO A 251 10.88 -1.09 -7.86
CA PRO A 251 10.88 -1.91 -9.06
C PRO A 251 12.02 -2.93 -9.02
N LEU A 252 11.72 -4.17 -9.40
CA LEU A 252 12.70 -5.23 -9.55
C LEU A 252 12.97 -5.49 -11.03
N GLU A 253 14.19 -5.91 -11.35
CA GLU A 253 14.52 -6.35 -12.69
C GLU A 253 13.78 -7.66 -13.00
N GLN A 254 12.94 -7.62 -14.02
CA GLN A 254 12.22 -8.78 -14.52
C GLN A 254 13.00 -9.47 -15.63
N LYS A 255 12.71 -10.75 -15.84
CA LYS A 255 13.25 -11.52 -16.96
C LYS A 255 12.90 -10.82 -18.29
N PRO A 256 13.82 -10.82 -19.26
CA PRO A 256 13.50 -10.32 -20.60
C PRO A 256 12.25 -11.01 -21.11
N VAL A 257 11.28 -10.23 -21.59
CA VAL A 257 10.12 -10.79 -22.28
C VAL A 257 10.66 -11.47 -23.54
N SER A 258 10.60 -12.80 -23.59
CA SER A 258 10.80 -13.51 -24.84
C SER A 258 9.73 -13.02 -25.81
N LEU A 259 10.09 -12.09 -26.69
CA LEU A 259 9.29 -11.83 -27.88
C LEU A 259 9.15 -13.19 -28.55
N ARG A 260 7.92 -13.70 -28.65
CA ARG A 260 7.66 -14.82 -29.55
C ARG A 260 8.24 -14.41 -30.89
N GLY A 261 9.16 -15.21 -31.39
CA GLY A 261 9.78 -14.99 -32.69
C GLY A 261 8.72 -14.77 -33.75
N ASP A 262 9.06 -13.90 -34.69
CA ASP A 262 8.46 -13.77 -36.01
C ASP A 262 8.54 -15.12 -36.75
N ASP A 263 7.78 -16.13 -36.31
CA ASP A 263 7.63 -17.41 -36.99
C ASP A 263 6.20 -17.53 -37.50
N GLY A 264 5.96 -16.95 -38.68
CA GLY A 264 4.77 -17.21 -39.49
C GLY A 264 4.66 -16.25 -40.68
N PRO A 265 4.87 -16.71 -41.92
CA PRO A 265 4.66 -15.90 -43.11
C PRO A 265 3.18 -15.91 -43.51
N TRP A 266 2.70 -14.74 -43.94
CA TRP A 266 1.39 -14.39 -44.52
C TRP A 266 0.23 -14.16 -43.55
#